data_AF-A0A1S3B1R3-F1
#
_entry.id   AF-A0A1S3B1R3-F1
#
_cell.length_a   1.000
_cell.length_b   1.000
_cell.length_c   1.000
_cell.angle_alpha   90.00
_cell.angle_beta   90.00
_cell.angle_gamma   90.00
#
_symmetry.space_group_name_H-M   'P 1'
#
loop_
_entity.id
_entity.type
_entity.pdbx_description
1 polymer ?
#
loop_
_entity_poly.entity_id
_entity_poly.type
_entity_poly.pdbx_seq_one_letter_code
_entity_poly.pdbx_strand_id
1 'polypeptide(L)'
;MKSSKLLFLLVALTIVSHYVAHAAKAEMSNKENVTSSDDETFDQLSPMETENSPPGSLRGLLFNFESLQKGVTCNKYPRVCRAKGSKGPDCCNRKCVNVETDRNNCGMCGNKCKYSRICCNGRCVNPMFNKKHCGGCNNECSKGNYCAFGMCDYA
;
A
#
# COMPACT_ATOMS: atom_id res chain seq x y z
N MET A 1 2.70 -48.03 39.30
CA MET A 1 2.38 -47.45 37.97
C MET A 1 1.55 -46.16 37.99
N LYS A 2 0.99 -45.70 39.14
CA LYS A 2 0.24 -44.43 39.23
C LYS A 2 1.11 -43.19 39.53
N SER A 3 2.22 -43.38 40.25
CA SER A 3 3.15 -42.30 40.64
C SER A 3 3.95 -41.71 39.46
N SER A 4 4.31 -42.52 38.45
CA SER A 4 5.05 -42.05 37.27
C SER A 4 4.24 -41.04 36.44
N LYS A 5 2.92 -41.22 36.30
CA LYS A 5 2.05 -40.28 35.58
C LYS A 5 1.95 -38.92 36.27
N LEU A 6 2.00 -38.90 37.61
CA LEU A 6 1.99 -37.67 38.40
C LEU A 6 3.30 -36.89 38.22
N LEU A 7 4.43 -37.59 38.15
CA LEU A 7 5.74 -36.96 37.90
C LEU A 7 5.79 -36.30 36.51
N PHE A 8 5.26 -36.97 35.47
CA PHE A 8 5.19 -36.41 34.12
C PHE A 8 4.28 -35.17 34.03
N LEU A 9 3.16 -35.15 34.76
CA LEU A 9 2.27 -33.97 34.80
C LEU A 9 2.93 -32.76 35.47
N LEU A 10 3.67 -32.97 36.57
CA LEU A 10 4.38 -31.88 37.25
C LEU A 10 5.49 -31.30 36.36
N VAL A 11 6.26 -32.15 35.66
CA VAL A 11 7.30 -31.69 34.72
C VAL A 11 6.68 -30.90 33.56
N ALA A 12 5.58 -31.39 32.96
CA ALA A 12 4.89 -30.68 31.88
C ALA A 12 4.38 -29.29 32.29
N LEU A 13 3.87 -29.14 33.52
CA LEU A 13 3.39 -27.85 34.03
C LEU A 13 4.54 -26.84 34.21
N THR A 14 5.70 -27.26 34.72
CA THR A 14 6.85 -26.36 34.87
C THR A 14 7.40 -25.87 33.54
N ILE A 15 7.38 -26.72 32.51
CA ILE A 15 7.81 -26.39 31.15
C ILE A 15 6.88 -25.32 30.54
N VAL A 16 5.55 -25.46 30.68
CA VAL A 16 4.58 -24.47 30.17
C VAL A 16 4.77 -23.10 30.84
N SER A 17 5.06 -23.05 32.14
CA SER A 17 5.32 -21.78 32.84
C SER A 17 6.58 -21.07 32.37
N HIS A 18 7.64 -21.79 31.99
CA HIS A 18 8.86 -21.19 31.44
C HIS A 18 8.68 -20.63 30.03
N TYR A 19 7.77 -21.21 29.23
CA TYR A 19 7.47 -20.70 27.89
C TYR A 19 6.69 -19.36 27.91
N VAL A 20 5.82 -19.14 28.91
CA VAL A 20 5.01 -17.90 28.98
C VAL A 20 5.86 -16.69 29.39
N ALA A 21 6.93 -16.88 30.16
CA ALA A 21 7.82 -15.80 30.60
C ALA A 21 8.65 -15.19 29.45
N HIS A 22 8.84 -15.89 28.33
CA HIS A 22 9.66 -15.42 27.21
C HIS A 22 8.92 -14.55 26.17
N ALA A 23 7.59 -14.40 26.28
CA ALA A 23 6.80 -13.68 25.27
C ALA A 23 6.62 -12.17 25.53
N ALA A 24 7.12 -11.63 26.65
CA ALA A 24 6.73 -10.30 27.13
C ALA A 24 7.86 -9.23 27.12
N LYS A 25 8.78 -9.25 26.15
CA LYS A 25 9.77 -8.15 25.98
C LYS A 25 10.07 -7.81 24.52
N ALA A 26 9.31 -6.85 24.00
CA ALA A 26 9.68 -5.85 23.00
C ALA A 26 8.69 -4.68 23.22
N GLU A 27 9.01 -3.60 23.94
CA GLU A 27 9.74 -2.39 23.49
C GLU A 27 9.15 -1.79 22.20
N MET A 28 8.90 -0.49 22.02
CA MET A 28 9.25 0.74 22.72
C MET A 28 8.32 1.85 22.19
N SER A 29 8.00 2.81 23.06
CA SER A 29 7.55 4.17 22.74
C SER A 29 8.22 4.76 21.50
N ASN A 30 7.46 5.37 20.59
CA ASN A 30 7.96 6.56 19.91
C ASN A 30 6.87 7.63 19.79
N LYS A 31 7.23 8.81 20.30
CA LYS A 31 6.42 10.00 20.46
C LYS A 31 7.19 11.06 19.71
N GLU A 32 6.73 11.41 18.51
CA GLU A 32 7.17 12.65 17.85
C GLU A 32 5.94 13.49 17.52
N ASN A 33 5.79 14.49 18.38
CA ASN A 33 5.03 15.70 18.17
C ASN A 33 5.82 16.56 17.18
N VAL A 34 5.26 16.84 16.01
CA VAL A 34 5.72 17.97 15.18
C VAL A 34 4.54 18.90 15.03
N THR A 35 4.52 19.88 15.93
CA THR A 35 3.85 21.15 15.73
C THR A 35 4.69 21.97 14.76
N SER A 36 4.11 22.36 13.64
CA SER A 36 4.51 23.52 12.86
C SER A 36 3.20 24.07 12.28
N SER A 37 2.53 24.94 13.04
CA SER A 37 2.68 26.40 12.91
C SER A 37 2.18 26.85 11.55
N ASP A 38 0.94 27.31 11.56
CA ASP A 38 0.34 28.18 10.57
C ASP A 38 1.20 29.44 10.36
N ASP A 39 1.37 29.87 9.10
CA ASP A 39 1.29 31.27 8.65
C ASP A 39 1.49 31.27 7.12
N GLU A 40 0.44 31.65 6.38
CA GLU A 40 0.35 32.90 5.58
C GLU A 40 1.31 32.94 4.37
N THR A 41 0.99 33.34 3.15
CA THR A 41 -0.20 33.80 2.44
C THR A 41 0.35 34.06 1.03
N PHE A 42 -0.39 33.66 -0.01
CA PHE A 42 -0.45 34.31 -1.32
C PHE A 42 0.85 34.53 -2.10
N ASP A 43 1.03 33.76 -3.17
CA ASP A 43 1.05 34.45 -4.46
C ASP A 43 0.25 33.68 -5.50
N GLN A 44 -0.62 34.45 -6.14
CA GLN A 44 -1.55 34.03 -7.15
C GLN A 44 -0.79 33.44 -8.34
N LEU A 45 -1.22 32.28 -8.81
CA LEU A 45 -1.43 32.15 -10.25
C LEU A 45 -2.65 31.28 -10.51
N SER A 46 -3.63 31.94 -11.12
CA SER A 46 -4.94 31.50 -11.56
C SER A 46 -4.91 30.21 -12.40
N PRO A 47 -6.09 29.60 -12.65
CA PRO A 47 -6.21 28.27 -13.23
C PRO A 47 -5.59 28.28 -14.62
N MET A 48 -4.69 27.34 -14.89
CA MET A 48 -4.32 27.06 -16.28
C MET A 48 -5.50 26.33 -16.88
N GLU A 49 -6.40 27.13 -17.44
CA GLU A 49 -7.49 26.68 -18.25
C GLU A 49 -6.96 25.76 -19.34
N THR A 50 -7.73 24.71 -19.57
CA THR A 50 -7.70 23.93 -20.80
C THR A 50 -7.94 24.87 -21.97
N GLU A 51 -6.88 25.42 -22.54
CA GLU A 51 -6.94 26.07 -23.84
C GLU A 51 -5.95 25.47 -24.81
N ASN A 52 -6.52 25.04 -25.93
CA ASN A 52 -5.82 24.70 -27.14
C ASN A 52 -4.97 25.90 -27.60
N SER A 53 -3.67 25.66 -27.78
CA SER A 53 -2.70 26.48 -28.54
C SER A 53 -2.03 27.66 -27.81
N PRO A 54 -0.72 27.91 -28.04
CA PRO A 54 0.06 28.92 -27.30
C PRO A 54 0.15 30.26 -28.05
N PRO A 55 0.27 31.41 -27.34
CA PRO A 55 0.82 32.63 -27.91
C PRO A 55 2.08 33.08 -27.14
N GLY A 56 3.20 33.28 -27.84
CA GLY A 56 4.37 33.91 -27.23
C GLY A 56 5.69 33.57 -27.89
N SER A 57 6.00 34.25 -29.00
CA SER A 57 7.28 34.20 -29.69
C SER A 57 8.45 34.69 -28.82
N LEU A 58 9.45 33.83 -28.63
CA LEU A 58 10.86 34.22 -28.62
C LEU A 58 11.64 33.34 -29.60
N ARG A 59 11.64 33.78 -30.86
CA ARG A 59 12.66 33.42 -31.87
C ARG A 59 14.03 33.74 -31.30
N GLY A 60 14.83 32.74 -30.94
CA GLY A 60 16.21 33.02 -30.52
C GLY A 60 17.08 31.87 -30.04
N LEU A 61 16.52 30.73 -29.64
CA LEU A 61 17.33 29.56 -29.31
C LEU A 61 16.65 28.33 -29.91
N LEU A 62 17.17 27.89 -31.05
CA LEU A 62 16.83 26.64 -31.72
C LEU A 62 17.30 25.45 -30.86
N PHE A 63 16.67 25.25 -29.71
CA PHE A 63 16.69 23.96 -29.06
C PHE A 63 15.53 23.17 -29.62
N ASN A 64 15.86 22.10 -30.34
CA ASN A 64 14.93 21.08 -30.80
C ASN A 64 14.05 20.61 -29.62
N PHE A 65 12.87 21.21 -29.43
CA PHE A 65 11.92 20.82 -28.38
C PHE A 65 11.27 19.47 -28.67
N GLU A 66 11.70 18.81 -29.74
CA GLU A 66 11.42 17.41 -30.05
C GLU A 66 12.16 16.43 -29.12
N SER A 67 13.08 16.92 -28.27
CA SER A 67 13.93 16.09 -27.39
C SER A 67 13.78 16.29 -25.88
N LEU A 68 12.97 17.23 -25.37
CA LEU A 68 12.82 17.44 -23.91
C LEU A 68 11.73 16.58 -23.25
N GLN A 69 10.75 16.10 -24.03
CA GLN A 69 9.73 15.17 -23.54
C GLN A 69 10.22 13.71 -23.50
N LYS A 70 11.31 13.41 -24.21
CA LYS A 70 12.05 12.14 -24.13
C LYS A 70 12.93 12.12 -22.88
N GLY A 71 12.36 11.90 -21.71
CA GLY A 71 13.19 11.69 -20.51
C GLY A 71 12.54 11.94 -19.17
N VAL A 72 11.31 12.45 -19.14
CA VAL A 72 10.56 12.61 -17.89
C VAL A 72 10.05 11.23 -17.45
N THR A 73 10.92 10.48 -16.78
CA THR A 73 10.60 9.19 -16.17
C THR A 73 10.66 9.31 -14.66
N CYS A 74 9.83 8.55 -13.96
CA CYS A 74 9.78 8.63 -12.50
C CYS A 74 11.08 8.17 -11.81
N ASN A 75 11.91 7.35 -12.48
CA ASN A 75 13.21 6.94 -11.96
C ASN A 75 14.17 8.14 -11.79
N LYS A 76 14.04 9.15 -12.65
CA LYS A 76 14.84 10.39 -12.60
C LYS A 76 14.10 11.52 -11.88
N TYR A 77 12.78 11.56 -12.01
CA TYR A 77 11.92 12.59 -11.42
C TYR A 77 10.76 11.97 -10.63
N PRO A 78 10.96 11.49 -9.39
CA PRO A 78 9.93 10.76 -8.64
C PRO A 78 8.64 11.55 -8.39
N ARG A 79 8.72 12.88 -8.31
CA ARG A 79 7.55 13.74 -8.06
C ARG A 79 6.48 13.66 -9.14
N VAL A 80 6.82 13.20 -10.35
CA VAL A 80 5.83 13.05 -11.45
C VAL A 80 4.72 12.05 -11.10
N CYS A 81 4.99 11.09 -10.22
CA CYS A 81 3.99 10.13 -9.75
C CYS A 81 3.02 10.72 -8.70
N ARG A 82 3.32 11.89 -8.13
CA ARG A 82 2.39 12.59 -7.24
C ARG A 82 1.53 13.63 -7.97
N ALA A 83 1.80 13.84 -9.26
CA ALA A 83 0.98 14.72 -10.07
C ALA A 83 -0.45 14.17 -10.21
N LYS A 84 -1.43 15.07 -10.26
CA LYS A 84 -2.84 14.73 -10.48
C LYS A 84 -3.00 13.99 -11.82
N GLY A 85 -3.75 12.90 -11.82
CA GLY A 85 -3.97 12.05 -13.01
C GLY A 85 -2.90 10.99 -13.27
N SER A 86 -1.83 10.95 -12.46
CA SER A 86 -0.90 9.82 -12.46
C SER A 86 -1.62 8.54 -12.00
N LYS A 87 -1.06 7.37 -12.36
CA LYS A 87 -1.61 6.06 -12.00
C LYS A 87 -1.35 5.65 -10.55
N GLY A 88 -0.58 6.44 -9.81
CA GLY A 88 -0.26 6.22 -8.41
C GLY A 88 1.07 6.85 -8.03
N PRO A 89 1.35 6.92 -6.72
CA PRO A 89 2.49 7.67 -6.18
C PRO A 89 3.83 6.95 -6.33
N ASP A 90 3.83 5.65 -6.65
CA ASP A 90 5.01 4.80 -6.61
C ASP A 90 5.66 4.67 -7.98
N CYS A 91 6.99 4.75 -8.02
CA CYS A 91 7.74 4.56 -9.25
C CYS A 91 8.22 3.12 -9.39
N CYS A 92 7.67 2.38 -10.35
CA CYS A 92 8.11 1.03 -10.71
C CYS A 92 8.50 0.96 -12.18
N ASN A 93 9.76 0.64 -12.47
CA ASN A 93 10.28 0.45 -13.83
C ASN A 93 9.94 1.62 -14.78
N ARG A 94 10.25 2.87 -14.36
CA ARG A 94 9.96 4.12 -15.09
C ARG A 94 8.48 4.46 -15.24
N LYS A 95 7.57 3.69 -14.64
CA LYS A 95 6.12 3.91 -14.65
C LYS A 95 5.62 4.25 -13.25
N CYS A 96 4.66 5.16 -13.18
CA CYS A 96 3.94 5.41 -11.95
C CYS A 96 2.86 4.34 -11.76
N VAL A 97 2.77 3.77 -10.57
CA VAL A 97 1.81 2.76 -10.17
C VAL A 97 1.35 3.04 -8.73
N ASN A 98 0.29 2.40 -8.30
CA ASN A 98 -0.12 2.42 -6.89
C ASN A 98 0.13 1.02 -6.32
N VAL A 99 1.12 0.86 -5.45
CA VAL A 99 1.46 -0.47 -4.90
C VAL A 99 0.36 -1.02 -3.99
N GLU A 100 -0.59 -0.20 -3.54
CA GLU A 100 -1.68 -0.64 -2.69
C GLU A 100 -2.79 -1.36 -3.47
N THR A 101 -2.89 -1.11 -4.78
CA THR A 101 -4.01 -1.57 -5.63
C THR A 101 -3.58 -2.23 -6.94
N ASP A 102 -2.36 -1.99 -7.41
CA ASP A 102 -1.83 -2.61 -8.63
C ASP A 102 -1.48 -4.08 -8.38
N ARG A 103 -2.23 -4.97 -9.03
CA ARG A 103 -2.03 -6.42 -8.98
C ARG A 103 -0.64 -6.87 -9.40
N ASN A 104 0.04 -6.12 -10.26
CA ASN A 104 1.37 -6.47 -10.75
C ASN A 104 2.52 -5.88 -9.90
N ASN A 105 2.21 -4.97 -8.98
CA ASN A 105 3.18 -4.28 -8.13
C ASN A 105 2.68 -4.21 -6.67
N CYS A 106 2.07 -5.29 -6.18
CA CYS A 106 1.32 -5.25 -4.94
C CYS A 106 2.25 -5.21 -3.72
N GLY A 107 2.22 -4.12 -2.95
CA GLY A 107 3.08 -3.86 -1.80
C GLY A 107 4.54 -3.51 -2.15
N MET A 108 5.02 -3.91 -3.33
CA MET A 108 6.33 -3.53 -3.88
C MET A 108 6.38 -3.76 -5.39
N CYS A 109 7.30 -3.08 -6.07
CA CYS A 109 7.49 -3.22 -7.51
C CYS A 109 7.77 -4.67 -7.93
N GLY A 110 7.09 -5.13 -8.98
CA GLY A 110 7.23 -6.48 -9.52
C GLY A 110 6.58 -7.60 -8.70
N ASN A 111 6.02 -7.31 -7.53
CA ASN A 111 5.29 -8.31 -6.74
C ASN A 111 3.90 -8.56 -7.34
N LYS A 112 3.83 -9.50 -8.27
CA LYS A 112 2.58 -9.87 -8.94
C LYS A 112 1.76 -10.84 -8.09
N CYS A 113 0.51 -10.50 -7.83
CA CYS A 113 -0.42 -11.42 -7.20
C CYS A 113 -0.68 -12.64 -8.08
N LYS A 114 -0.69 -13.82 -7.45
CA LYS A 114 -1.05 -15.10 -8.09
C LYS A 114 -2.46 -15.06 -8.70
N TYR A 115 -2.78 -16.06 -9.53
CA TYR A 115 -4.10 -16.20 -10.15
C TYR A 115 -5.23 -16.09 -9.10
N SER A 116 -6.36 -15.52 -9.55
CA SER A 116 -7.56 -15.18 -8.76
C SER A 116 -7.37 -14.27 -7.53
N ARG A 117 -6.16 -13.77 -7.24
CA ARG A 117 -5.92 -12.78 -6.17
C ARG A 117 -5.90 -11.35 -6.69
N ILE A 118 -6.42 -10.44 -5.89
CA ILE A 118 -6.39 -8.99 -6.11
C ILE A 118 -5.39 -8.33 -5.15
N CYS A 119 -4.92 -7.13 -5.48
CA CYS A 119 -4.13 -6.33 -4.55
C CYS A 119 -5.03 -5.46 -3.69
N CYS A 120 -4.88 -5.59 -2.38
CA CYS A 120 -5.65 -4.87 -1.39
C CYS A 120 -4.74 -4.35 -0.29
N ASN A 121 -4.64 -3.03 -0.18
CA ASN A 121 -3.83 -2.35 0.83
C ASN A 121 -2.39 -2.92 0.82
N GLY A 122 -1.83 -3.12 -0.38
CA GLY A 122 -0.48 -3.65 -0.58
C GLY A 122 -0.33 -5.15 -0.34
N ARG A 123 -1.44 -5.89 -0.17
CA ARG A 123 -1.43 -7.34 0.06
C ARG A 123 -2.25 -8.06 -0.98
N CYS A 124 -1.69 -9.14 -1.52
CA CYS A 124 -2.46 -10.03 -2.37
C CYS A 124 -3.49 -10.78 -1.53
N VAL A 125 -4.78 -10.68 -1.85
CA VAL A 125 -5.86 -11.38 -1.15
C VAL A 125 -6.72 -12.13 -2.15
N ASN A 126 -7.31 -13.27 -1.74
CA ASN A 126 -8.25 -13.99 -2.58
C ASN A 126 -9.67 -13.50 -2.26
N PRO A 127 -10.33 -12.74 -3.14
CA PRO A 127 -11.65 -12.22 -2.85
C PRO A 127 -12.74 -13.30 -2.83
N MET A 128 -12.45 -14.52 -3.25
CA MET A 128 -13.45 -15.60 -3.25
C MET A 128 -13.72 -16.18 -1.86
N PHE A 129 -12.74 -16.07 -0.95
CA PHE A 129 -12.78 -16.73 0.37
C PHE A 129 -12.27 -15.84 1.50
N ASN A 130 -11.69 -14.67 1.20
CA ASN A 130 -11.23 -13.76 2.24
C ASN A 130 -12.42 -13.00 2.82
N LYS A 131 -12.75 -13.27 4.09
CA LYS A 131 -13.85 -12.60 4.80
C LYS A 131 -13.79 -11.07 4.75
N LYS A 132 -12.60 -10.47 4.80
CA LYS A 132 -12.40 -9.00 4.84
C LYS A 132 -12.36 -8.35 3.45
N HIS A 133 -12.29 -9.16 2.40
CA HIS A 133 -12.15 -8.71 1.03
C HIS A 133 -13.05 -9.54 0.11
N CYS A 134 -14.26 -9.86 0.55
CA CYS A 134 -15.14 -10.79 -0.16
C CYS A 134 -15.69 -10.14 -1.43
N GLY A 135 -15.46 -10.74 -2.60
CA GLY A 135 -15.85 -10.18 -3.89
C GLY A 135 -15.08 -8.91 -4.33
N GLY A 136 -14.40 -8.23 -3.40
CA GLY A 136 -13.71 -6.98 -3.67
C GLY A 136 -12.91 -6.46 -2.49
N CYS A 137 -12.15 -5.40 -2.70
CA CYS A 137 -11.30 -4.86 -1.65
C CYS A 137 -12.09 -4.17 -0.54
N ASN A 138 -11.72 -4.43 0.73
CA ASN A 138 -12.37 -3.84 1.91
C ASN A 138 -13.87 -4.14 2.01
N ASN A 139 -14.33 -5.24 1.41
CA ASN A 139 -15.69 -5.73 1.52
C ASN A 139 -15.76 -6.85 2.57
N GLU A 140 -15.90 -6.46 3.83
CA GLU A 140 -15.95 -7.41 4.95
C GLU A 140 -17.36 -7.97 5.15
N CYS A 141 -17.48 -9.30 5.24
CA CYS A 141 -18.74 -9.94 5.62
C CYS A 141 -19.05 -9.72 7.11
N SER A 142 -20.32 -9.59 7.44
CA SER A 142 -20.81 -9.42 8.81
C SER A 142 -20.29 -10.48 9.78
N LYS A 143 -20.36 -10.19 11.09
CA LYS A 143 -19.95 -11.14 12.13
C LYS A 143 -20.79 -12.42 12.01
N GLY A 144 -20.13 -13.58 12.11
CA GLY A 144 -20.75 -14.89 11.89
C GLY A 144 -20.71 -15.38 10.43
N ASN A 145 -20.63 -14.47 9.46
CA ASN A 145 -20.76 -14.80 8.05
C ASN A 145 -19.41 -15.18 7.44
N TYR A 146 -19.43 -16.05 6.43
CA TYR A 146 -18.26 -16.48 5.67
C TYR A 146 -18.32 -15.97 4.23
N CYS A 147 -17.15 -15.87 3.61
CA CYS A 147 -17.03 -15.56 2.19
C CYS A 147 -16.90 -16.86 1.40
N ALA A 148 -17.78 -17.09 0.44
CA ALA A 148 -17.67 -18.19 -0.49
C ALA A 148 -18.02 -17.72 -1.91
N PHE A 149 -17.19 -18.11 -2.88
CA PHE A 149 -17.31 -17.72 -4.28
C PHE A 149 -17.43 -16.21 -4.52
N GLY A 150 -16.89 -15.40 -3.60
CA GLY A 150 -16.93 -13.94 -3.69
C GLY A 150 -18.21 -13.29 -3.15
N MET A 151 -19.05 -14.06 -2.45
CA MET A 151 -20.29 -13.60 -1.83
C MET A 151 -20.28 -13.89 -0.33
N CYS A 152 -20.78 -12.94 0.45
CA CYS A 152 -21.08 -13.17 1.87
C CYS A 152 -22.36 -13.97 1.98
N ASP A 153 -22.38 -15.00 2.84
CA ASP A 153 -23.56 -15.84 3.09
C ASP A 153 -24.07 -16.59 1.87
N TYR A 154 -23.14 -17.05 1.03
CA TYR A 154 -23.46 -17.96 -0.07
C TYR A 154 -24.01 -19.28 0.49
N ALA A 155 -25.32 -19.47 0.33
CA ALA A 155 -26.09 -20.63 0.73
C ALA A 155 -26.10 -21.71 -0.35
#